data_AF-A0A424HM71-F1
#
_entry.id   AF-A0A424HM71-F1
#
_cell.length_a   1.000
_cell.length_b   1.000
_cell.length_c   1.000
_cell.angle_alpha   90.00
_cell.angle_beta   90.00
_cell.angle_gamma   90.00
#
_symmetry.space_group_name_H-M   'P 1'
#
loop_
_entity.id
_entity.type
_entity.pdbx_description
1 polymer ?
#
loop_
_entity_poly.entity_id
_entity_poly.type
_entity_poly.pdbx_seq_one_letter_code
_entity_poly.pdbx_strand_id
1 'polypeptide(L)'
;MSTLEHSLVLISASPRRKELLESIGLSPLVSPSGIEEKVDPSLSPDALVISLAKQKVDSVHSSYPHSLCLGADTVVVHQNNILGKPSTDEQARSMLQQLSGNTHDVWTGVHILRTDAQGHGIAHETFAFASRVTFHTLEESLIEEYIATGSPRDKAGAYGIQDPLGGLMVERVDGDYTNIIGLPLHPVYQALRRLDKTPVIPTPKWDRIRPRDTFTDLETLVSVLRVECPWDREQTHESVKNNLVEETYEVVEAIEQANPEELKKELGDLLLHVLFHSRIAQDQDHFTVRDVIQTLSEKLIRRHPHVFGETVATHAGAVAKTWEETKLAEGRESILDGIPMSMPSAIVAHRIQQKVSSVGFDWQEWDVAWEKVEEELQEWTQTMRENDSAARQQDELGDVLFSIINVARLKGLDSESALRGANNKFRRRFQGVEKRIKAKGKALSDCSLDELEEAWQQVKQDES
;
A
#
# COMPACT_ATOMS: atom_id res chain seq x y z
N MET A 1 -10.48 -42.12 -17.33
CA MET A 1 -11.19 -41.54 -18.49
C MET A 1 -10.93 -40.05 -18.46
N SER A 2 -10.17 -39.53 -19.44
CA SER A 2 -9.91 -38.11 -19.57
C SER A 2 -11.24 -37.37 -19.76
N THR A 3 -11.66 -36.56 -18.80
CA THR A 3 -12.77 -35.63 -18.98
C THR A 3 -12.32 -34.61 -20.02
N LEU A 4 -12.78 -34.76 -21.26
CA LEU A 4 -12.67 -33.72 -22.28
C LEU A 4 -13.25 -32.44 -21.67
N GLU A 5 -12.39 -31.47 -21.35
CA GLU A 5 -12.85 -30.18 -20.85
C GLU A 5 -13.63 -29.48 -21.96
N HIS A 6 -14.94 -29.36 -21.78
CA HIS A 6 -15.79 -28.65 -22.73
C HIS A 6 -15.37 -27.17 -22.78
N SER A 7 -15.03 -26.68 -23.97
CA SER A 7 -14.71 -25.27 -24.16
C SER A 7 -15.98 -24.43 -23.97
N LEU A 8 -15.89 -23.30 -23.25
CA LEU A 8 -17.01 -22.39 -23.08
C LEU A 8 -17.01 -21.38 -24.24
N VAL A 9 -18.13 -21.24 -24.92
CA VAL A 9 -18.32 -20.29 -26.01
C VAL A 9 -19.39 -19.29 -25.61
N LEU A 10 -19.03 -18.02 -25.51
CA LEU A 10 -19.96 -16.93 -25.22
C LEU A 10 -20.54 -16.39 -26.52
N ILE A 11 -21.84 -16.62 -26.72
CA ILE A 11 -22.57 -16.16 -27.91
C ILE A 11 -23.07 -14.72 -27.68
N SER A 12 -22.13 -13.79 -27.58
CA SER A 12 -22.42 -12.37 -27.31
C SER A 12 -21.30 -11.45 -27.75
N ALA A 13 -21.63 -10.28 -28.28
CA ALA A 13 -20.68 -9.19 -28.49
C ALA A 13 -20.43 -8.33 -27.22
N SER A 14 -21.11 -8.61 -26.11
CA SER A 14 -21.02 -7.77 -24.90
C SER A 14 -19.68 -8.00 -24.17
N PRO A 15 -18.81 -6.97 -24.06
CA PRO A 15 -17.56 -7.09 -23.30
C PRO A 15 -17.83 -7.37 -21.82
N ARG A 16 -18.88 -6.76 -21.26
CA ARG A 16 -19.29 -6.91 -19.85
C ARG A 16 -19.60 -8.36 -19.47
N ARG A 17 -20.25 -9.13 -20.37
CA ARG A 17 -20.57 -10.54 -20.11
C ARG A 17 -19.33 -11.42 -20.12
N LYS A 18 -18.37 -11.10 -20.98
CA LYS A 18 -17.06 -11.76 -21.02
C LYS A 18 -16.30 -11.51 -19.71
N GLU A 19 -16.22 -10.27 -19.27
CA GLU A 19 -15.57 -9.87 -18.01
C GLU A 19 -16.20 -10.55 -16.79
N LEU A 20 -17.53 -10.65 -16.74
CA LEU A 20 -18.23 -11.37 -15.66
C LEU A 20 -17.85 -12.86 -15.63
N LEU A 21 -17.76 -13.54 -16.77
CA LEU A 21 -17.32 -14.93 -16.84
C LEU A 21 -15.83 -15.09 -16.46
N GLU A 22 -14.98 -14.18 -16.91
CA GLU A 22 -13.55 -14.13 -16.54
C GLU A 22 -13.37 -13.92 -15.03
N SER A 23 -14.27 -13.15 -14.38
CA SER A 23 -14.22 -12.92 -12.94
C SER A 23 -14.40 -14.18 -12.08
N ILE A 24 -15.03 -15.23 -12.63
CA ILE A 24 -15.19 -16.54 -11.99
C ILE A 24 -14.27 -17.61 -12.59
N GLY A 25 -13.22 -17.19 -13.31
CA GLY A 25 -12.14 -18.05 -13.80
C GLY A 25 -12.46 -18.82 -15.07
N LEU A 26 -13.39 -18.32 -15.87
CA LEU A 26 -13.71 -18.88 -17.17
C LEU A 26 -13.08 -18.04 -18.27
N SER A 27 -12.49 -18.68 -19.28
CA SER A 27 -11.96 -18.01 -20.47
C SER A 27 -12.82 -18.36 -21.69
N PRO A 28 -13.97 -17.68 -21.90
CA PRO A 28 -14.86 -18.03 -22.99
C PRO A 28 -14.28 -17.62 -24.35
N LEU A 29 -14.47 -18.47 -25.35
CA LEU A 29 -14.35 -18.07 -26.76
C LEU A 29 -15.55 -17.18 -27.12
N VAL A 30 -15.29 -15.96 -27.57
CA VAL A 30 -16.36 -15.01 -27.93
C VAL A 30 -16.79 -15.26 -29.38
N SER A 31 -18.08 -15.49 -29.60
CA SER A 31 -18.67 -15.67 -30.93
C SER A 31 -20.02 -14.98 -31.03
N PRO A 32 -20.07 -13.70 -31.45
CA PRO A 32 -21.33 -13.00 -31.62
C PRO A 32 -22.21 -13.66 -32.68
N SER A 33 -23.51 -13.76 -32.40
CA SER A 33 -24.48 -14.16 -33.43
C SER A 33 -24.61 -13.07 -34.49
N GLY A 34 -24.65 -13.46 -35.76
CA GLY A 34 -24.85 -12.58 -36.91
C GLY A 34 -26.31 -12.50 -37.39
N ILE A 35 -27.26 -13.11 -36.68
CA ILE A 35 -28.67 -13.10 -37.08
C ILE A 35 -29.41 -11.91 -36.48
N GLU A 36 -30.39 -11.39 -37.22
CA GLU A 36 -31.35 -10.42 -36.69
C GLU A 36 -32.35 -11.16 -35.79
N GLU A 37 -32.37 -10.78 -34.52
CA GLU A 37 -33.20 -11.43 -33.50
C GLU A 37 -34.68 -11.04 -33.68
N LYS A 38 -35.58 -12.04 -33.67
CA LYS A 38 -37.01 -11.80 -33.79
C LYS A 38 -37.60 -11.52 -32.41
N VAL A 39 -37.93 -10.26 -32.18
CA VAL A 39 -38.62 -9.79 -30.97
C VAL A 39 -40.13 -10.04 -31.14
N ASP A 40 -40.71 -10.87 -30.27
CA ASP A 40 -42.15 -11.06 -30.18
C ASP A 40 -42.72 -10.22 -29.02
N PRO A 41 -43.39 -9.09 -29.30
CA PRO A 41 -43.90 -8.19 -28.27
C PRO A 41 -45.09 -8.78 -27.49
N SER A 42 -45.65 -9.92 -27.88
CA SER A 42 -46.73 -10.59 -27.15
C SER A 42 -46.23 -11.41 -25.95
N LEU A 43 -44.92 -11.68 -25.88
CA LEU A 43 -44.30 -12.45 -24.81
C LEU A 43 -44.14 -11.62 -23.53
N SER A 44 -44.27 -12.28 -22.37
CA SER A 44 -43.86 -11.70 -21.10
C SER A 44 -42.34 -11.45 -21.09
N PRO A 45 -41.82 -10.49 -20.28
CA PRO A 45 -40.40 -10.16 -20.27
C PRO A 45 -39.46 -11.35 -20.07
N ASP A 46 -39.81 -12.28 -19.18
CA ASP A 46 -39.07 -13.51 -18.92
C ASP A 46 -39.03 -14.45 -20.15
N ALA A 47 -40.18 -14.64 -20.80
CA ALA A 47 -40.29 -15.46 -22.00
C ALA A 47 -39.54 -14.83 -23.19
N LEU A 48 -39.57 -13.49 -23.30
CA LEU A 48 -38.87 -12.75 -24.34
C LEU A 48 -37.35 -12.94 -24.22
N VAL A 49 -36.77 -12.65 -23.06
CA VAL A 49 -35.30 -12.76 -22.88
C VAL A 49 -34.81 -14.20 -23.04
N ILE A 50 -35.62 -15.19 -22.65
CA ILE A 50 -35.32 -16.61 -22.90
C ILE A 50 -35.34 -16.91 -24.40
N SER A 51 -36.35 -16.44 -25.13
CA SER A 51 -36.46 -16.63 -26.58
C SER A 51 -35.26 -16.04 -27.31
N LEU A 52 -34.86 -14.81 -26.96
CA LEU A 52 -33.71 -14.13 -27.57
C LEU A 52 -32.39 -14.85 -27.24
N ALA A 53 -32.20 -15.28 -25.98
CA ALA A 53 -31.02 -16.06 -25.60
C ALA A 53 -30.91 -17.39 -26.36
N LYS A 54 -32.04 -18.08 -26.59
CA LYS A 54 -32.09 -19.31 -27.41
C LYS A 54 -31.76 -19.05 -28.86
N GLN A 55 -32.41 -18.06 -29.48
CA GLN A 55 -32.16 -17.69 -30.88
C GLN A 55 -30.67 -17.44 -31.16
N LYS A 56 -29.98 -16.74 -30.23
CA LYS A 56 -28.53 -16.54 -30.30
C LYS A 56 -27.76 -17.86 -30.37
N VAL A 57 -27.99 -18.76 -29.41
CA VAL A 57 -27.25 -20.03 -29.35
C VAL A 57 -27.60 -20.92 -30.54
N ASP A 58 -28.88 -21.06 -30.87
CA ASP A 58 -29.40 -21.90 -31.95
C ASP A 58 -28.79 -21.51 -33.31
N SER A 59 -28.45 -20.22 -33.49
CA SER A 59 -27.86 -19.72 -34.74
C SER A 59 -26.43 -20.19 -35.01
N VAL A 60 -25.66 -20.57 -33.98
CA VAL A 60 -24.21 -20.81 -34.12
C VAL A 60 -23.69 -22.07 -33.42
N HIS A 61 -24.46 -22.70 -32.53
CA HIS A 61 -23.96 -23.82 -31.71
C HIS A 61 -23.42 -25.01 -32.53
N SER A 62 -23.98 -25.25 -33.72
CA SER A 62 -23.57 -26.34 -34.61
C SER A 62 -22.11 -26.21 -35.08
N SER A 63 -21.55 -25.00 -35.03
CA SER A 63 -20.13 -24.74 -35.37
C SER A 63 -19.17 -25.04 -34.21
N TYR A 64 -19.69 -25.38 -33.01
CA TYR A 64 -18.92 -25.58 -31.80
C TYR A 64 -19.13 -26.99 -31.24
N PRO A 65 -18.45 -28.02 -31.77
CA PRO A 65 -18.50 -29.37 -31.20
C PRO A 65 -17.86 -29.42 -29.81
N HIS A 66 -18.30 -30.35 -28.97
CA HIS A 66 -17.78 -30.57 -27.60
C HIS A 66 -17.68 -29.29 -26.74
N SER A 67 -18.67 -28.41 -26.85
CA SER A 67 -18.63 -27.09 -26.25
C SER A 67 -19.87 -26.80 -25.38
N LEU A 68 -19.74 -25.80 -24.52
CA LEU A 68 -20.87 -25.18 -23.82
C LEU A 68 -21.11 -23.81 -24.45
N CYS A 69 -22.21 -23.67 -25.18
CA CYS A 69 -22.60 -22.44 -25.85
C CYS A 69 -23.54 -21.64 -24.93
N LEU A 70 -23.07 -20.50 -24.43
CA LEU A 70 -23.83 -19.62 -23.54
C LEU A 70 -24.32 -18.39 -24.31
N GLY A 71 -25.64 -18.26 -24.43
CA GLY A 71 -26.30 -17.04 -24.90
C GLY A 71 -27.01 -16.34 -23.75
N ALA A 72 -27.02 -15.01 -23.81
CA ALA A 72 -27.79 -14.20 -22.88
C ALA A 72 -28.42 -12.99 -23.58
N ASP A 73 -29.58 -12.57 -23.12
CA ASP A 73 -30.22 -11.32 -23.52
C ASP A 73 -30.78 -10.57 -22.32
N THR A 74 -30.74 -9.24 -22.38
CA THR A 74 -31.08 -8.37 -21.26
C THR A 74 -31.96 -7.24 -21.74
N VAL A 75 -33.09 -7.03 -21.05
CA VAL A 75 -34.02 -5.92 -21.31
C VAL A 75 -34.33 -5.18 -20.01
N VAL A 76 -34.65 -3.89 -20.14
CA VAL A 76 -35.17 -3.08 -19.04
C VAL A 76 -36.68 -2.94 -19.22
N VAL A 77 -37.45 -3.08 -18.15
CA VAL A 77 -38.91 -3.01 -18.19
C VAL A 77 -39.37 -1.94 -17.20
N HIS A 78 -40.10 -0.96 -17.71
CA HIS A 78 -40.71 0.09 -16.91
C HIS A 78 -42.18 0.26 -17.31
N GLN A 79 -43.11 0.15 -16.35
CA GLN A 79 -44.56 0.26 -16.59
C GLN A 79 -45.07 -0.58 -17.77
N ASN A 80 -44.64 -1.86 -17.86
CA ASN A 80 -44.94 -2.80 -18.95
C ASN A 80 -44.34 -2.45 -20.33
N ASN A 81 -43.53 -1.40 -20.43
CA ASN A 81 -42.79 -1.08 -21.64
C ASN A 81 -41.39 -1.68 -21.59
N ILE A 82 -41.01 -2.39 -22.66
CA ILE A 82 -39.69 -3.01 -22.80
C ILE A 82 -38.76 -2.00 -23.47
N LEU A 83 -37.75 -1.56 -22.72
CA LEU A 83 -36.70 -0.66 -23.16
C LEU A 83 -35.46 -1.48 -23.56
N GLY A 84 -35.33 -1.70 -24.86
CA GLY A 84 -34.14 -2.31 -25.47
C GLY A 84 -32.97 -1.32 -25.55
N LYS A 85 -32.07 -1.55 -26.51
CA LYS A 85 -30.96 -0.63 -26.80
C LYS A 85 -31.46 0.55 -27.64
N PRO A 86 -31.08 1.81 -27.32
CA PRO A 86 -31.47 2.95 -28.11
C PRO A 86 -30.71 2.98 -29.45
N SER A 87 -31.40 3.29 -30.54
CA SER A 87 -30.83 3.50 -31.88
C SER A 87 -30.34 4.93 -32.10
N THR A 88 -30.85 5.89 -31.33
CA THR A 88 -30.46 7.32 -31.39
C THR A 88 -30.31 7.93 -30.00
N ASP A 89 -29.62 9.07 -29.93
CA ASP A 89 -29.44 9.81 -28.67
C ASP A 89 -30.76 10.38 -28.15
N GLU A 90 -31.70 10.74 -29.03
CA GLU A 90 -33.06 11.12 -28.65
C GLU A 90 -33.81 9.98 -27.99
N GLN A 91 -33.63 8.75 -28.50
CA GLN A 91 -34.23 7.57 -27.88
C GLN A 91 -33.58 7.28 -26.53
N ALA A 92 -32.25 7.42 -26.41
CA ALA A 92 -31.53 7.26 -25.15
C ALA A 92 -32.02 8.27 -24.09
N ARG A 93 -32.17 9.54 -24.46
CA ARG A 93 -32.73 10.60 -23.61
C ARG A 93 -34.14 10.27 -23.15
N SER A 94 -35.01 9.87 -24.07
CA SER A 94 -36.38 9.50 -23.74
C SER A 94 -36.45 8.33 -22.75
N MET A 95 -35.58 7.32 -22.91
CA MET A 95 -35.47 6.21 -21.97
C MET A 95 -35.02 6.68 -20.59
N LEU A 96 -33.94 7.48 -20.50
CA LEU A 96 -33.42 7.99 -19.23
C LEU A 96 -34.44 8.88 -18.50
N GLN A 97 -35.17 9.72 -19.22
CA GLN A 97 -36.25 10.54 -18.67
C GLN A 97 -37.42 9.70 -18.14
N GLN A 98 -37.77 8.59 -18.80
CA GLN A 98 -38.78 7.67 -18.29
C GLN A 98 -38.34 6.98 -16.99
N LEU A 99 -37.06 6.60 -16.89
CA LEU A 99 -36.53 5.90 -15.73
C LEU A 99 -36.23 6.84 -14.55
N SER A 100 -36.01 8.13 -14.80
CA SER A 100 -35.71 9.16 -13.79
C SER A 100 -36.72 9.17 -12.64
N GLY A 101 -36.23 9.09 -11.40
CA GLY A 101 -37.03 9.09 -10.18
C GLY A 101 -37.94 7.86 -10.00
N ASN A 102 -37.78 6.84 -10.84
CA ASN A 102 -38.64 5.67 -10.86
C ASN A 102 -37.86 4.39 -10.57
N THR A 103 -38.63 3.33 -10.33
CA THR A 103 -38.14 1.97 -10.21
C THR A 103 -38.50 1.17 -11.47
N HIS A 104 -37.56 0.36 -11.96
CA HIS A 104 -37.72 -0.51 -13.12
C HIS A 104 -37.06 -1.87 -12.88
N ASP A 105 -37.51 -2.86 -13.65
CA ASP A 105 -36.98 -4.22 -13.59
C ASP A 105 -35.99 -4.46 -14.73
N VAL A 106 -34.88 -5.12 -14.44
CA VAL A 106 -33.87 -5.57 -15.40
C VAL A 106 -33.95 -7.08 -15.50
N TRP A 107 -34.39 -7.56 -16.65
CA TRP A 107 -34.57 -8.99 -16.94
C TRP A 107 -33.41 -9.48 -17.79
N THR A 108 -32.75 -10.56 -17.37
CA THR A 108 -31.80 -11.29 -18.22
C THR A 108 -32.24 -12.74 -18.39
N GLY A 109 -32.31 -13.18 -19.64
CA GLY A 109 -32.51 -14.57 -20.03
C GLY A 109 -31.17 -15.20 -20.37
N VAL A 110 -30.96 -16.43 -19.93
CA VAL A 110 -29.75 -17.20 -20.19
C VAL A 110 -30.13 -18.56 -20.76
N HIS A 111 -29.43 -18.96 -21.82
CA HIS A 111 -29.50 -20.29 -22.39
C HIS A 111 -28.09 -20.86 -22.52
N ILE A 112 -27.84 -22.02 -21.91
CA ILE A 112 -26.56 -22.74 -22.01
C ILE A 112 -26.83 -24.09 -22.65
N LEU A 113 -26.24 -24.36 -23.81
CA LEU A 113 -26.37 -25.61 -24.55
C LEU A 113 -25.05 -26.36 -24.57
N ARG A 114 -25.06 -27.63 -24.16
CA ARG A 114 -23.93 -28.56 -24.32
C ARG A 114 -24.05 -29.29 -25.66
N THR A 115 -22.97 -29.31 -26.44
CA THR A 115 -22.93 -29.96 -27.75
C THR A 115 -22.09 -31.24 -27.76
N ASP A 116 -22.47 -32.19 -28.63
CA ASP A 116 -21.69 -33.40 -28.92
C ASP A 116 -20.56 -33.15 -29.94
N ALA A 117 -19.93 -34.23 -30.41
CA ALA A 117 -18.85 -34.20 -31.40
C ALA A 117 -19.29 -33.64 -32.77
N GLN A 118 -20.59 -33.66 -33.06
CA GLN A 118 -21.21 -33.21 -34.30
C GLN A 118 -21.84 -31.81 -34.14
N GLY A 119 -21.76 -31.20 -32.96
CA GLY A 119 -22.36 -29.89 -32.69
C GLY A 119 -23.84 -29.95 -32.33
N HIS A 120 -24.44 -31.14 -32.16
CA HIS A 120 -25.84 -31.26 -31.76
C HIS A 120 -26.00 -31.02 -30.26
N GLY A 121 -27.07 -30.33 -29.87
CA GLY A 121 -27.42 -30.11 -28.47
C GLY A 121 -27.80 -31.41 -27.76
N ILE A 122 -27.11 -31.73 -26.67
CA ILE A 122 -27.32 -32.95 -25.88
C ILE A 122 -27.77 -32.71 -24.44
N ALA A 123 -27.59 -31.49 -23.92
CA ALA A 123 -28.11 -31.06 -22.62
C ALA A 123 -28.21 -29.53 -22.60
N HIS A 124 -29.13 -28.97 -21.83
CA HIS A 124 -29.24 -27.51 -21.72
C HIS A 124 -29.74 -27.06 -20.35
N GLU A 125 -29.44 -25.81 -20.03
CA GLU A 125 -30.01 -25.07 -18.90
C GLU A 125 -30.58 -23.76 -19.44
N THR A 126 -31.78 -23.39 -18.99
CA THR A 126 -32.45 -22.16 -19.43
C THR A 126 -33.19 -21.54 -18.27
N PHE A 127 -33.01 -20.24 -18.07
CA PHE A 127 -33.69 -19.49 -17.02
C PHE A 127 -33.74 -18.00 -17.35
N ALA A 128 -34.66 -17.29 -16.71
CA ALA A 128 -34.70 -15.83 -16.66
C ALA A 128 -34.48 -15.38 -15.21
N PHE A 129 -33.86 -14.22 -15.03
CA PHE A 129 -33.62 -13.63 -13.72
C PHE A 129 -33.96 -12.13 -13.77
N ALA A 130 -34.60 -11.63 -12.71
CA ALA A 130 -35.00 -10.24 -12.59
C ALA A 130 -34.28 -9.58 -11.41
N SER A 131 -33.78 -8.36 -11.62
CA SER A 131 -33.32 -7.45 -10.57
C SER A 131 -34.05 -6.14 -10.72
N ARG A 132 -34.18 -5.38 -9.64
CA ARG A 132 -34.86 -4.09 -9.65
C ARG A 132 -33.89 -2.96 -9.34
N VAL A 133 -34.03 -1.87 -10.09
CA VAL A 133 -33.18 -0.69 -9.98
C VAL A 133 -34.06 0.52 -9.74
N THR A 134 -33.71 1.34 -8.76
CA THR A 134 -34.37 2.62 -8.47
C THR A 134 -33.42 3.74 -8.79
N PHE A 135 -33.87 4.69 -9.60
CA PHE A 135 -33.10 5.88 -9.95
C PHE A 135 -33.42 7.05 -9.02
N HIS A 136 -32.40 7.87 -8.79
CA HIS A 136 -32.61 9.24 -8.34
C HIS A 136 -33.44 10.02 -9.38
N THR A 137 -34.03 11.14 -8.97
CA THR A 137 -34.54 12.12 -9.94
C THR A 137 -33.34 12.75 -10.64
N LEU A 138 -33.22 12.53 -11.94
CA LEU A 138 -32.08 12.94 -12.75
C LEU A 138 -32.23 14.39 -13.21
N GLU A 139 -31.15 15.16 -13.12
CA GLU A 139 -31.04 16.46 -13.77
C GLU A 139 -30.80 16.29 -15.28
N GLU A 140 -31.37 17.20 -16.09
CA GLU A 140 -31.21 17.13 -17.56
C GLU A 140 -29.74 17.25 -17.99
N SER A 141 -28.93 18.03 -17.26
CA SER A 141 -27.48 18.14 -17.45
C SER A 141 -26.78 16.78 -17.37
N LEU A 142 -27.09 15.97 -16.36
CA LEU A 142 -26.51 14.63 -16.17
C LEU A 142 -26.91 13.68 -17.32
N ILE A 143 -28.16 13.76 -17.79
CA ILE A 143 -28.64 12.96 -18.93
C ILE A 143 -27.85 13.31 -20.19
N GLU A 144 -27.68 14.61 -20.49
CA GLU A 144 -26.92 15.07 -21.66
C GLU A 144 -25.44 14.69 -21.57
N GLU A 145 -24.82 14.90 -20.40
CA GLU A 145 -23.41 14.52 -20.16
C GLU A 145 -23.21 13.01 -20.36
N TYR A 146 -24.13 12.19 -19.87
CA TYR A 146 -24.03 10.75 -20.04
C TYR A 146 -24.24 10.31 -21.49
N ILE A 147 -25.20 10.90 -22.21
CA ILE A 147 -25.40 10.64 -23.65
C ILE A 147 -24.18 11.04 -24.46
N ALA A 148 -23.55 12.18 -24.14
CA ALA A 148 -22.34 12.65 -24.80
C ALA A 148 -21.14 11.68 -24.70
N THR A 149 -21.14 10.79 -23.69
CA THR A 149 -20.12 9.72 -23.60
C THR A 149 -20.25 8.65 -24.70
N GLY A 150 -21.41 8.56 -25.35
CA GLY A 150 -21.77 7.48 -26.28
C GLY A 150 -22.03 6.13 -25.60
N SER A 151 -21.77 6.02 -24.30
CA SER A 151 -21.95 4.79 -23.52
C SER A 151 -23.38 4.25 -23.50
N PRO A 152 -24.45 5.08 -23.51
CA PRO A 152 -25.83 4.58 -23.52
C PRO A 152 -26.21 3.68 -24.70
N ARG A 153 -25.58 3.84 -25.87
CA ARG A 153 -26.06 3.28 -27.15
C ARG A 153 -26.04 1.75 -27.21
N ASP A 154 -25.14 1.10 -26.49
CA ASP A 154 -25.00 -0.36 -26.52
C ASP A 154 -25.72 -1.09 -25.38
N LYS A 155 -26.50 -0.36 -24.56
CA LYS A 155 -27.08 -0.84 -23.29
C LYS A 155 -28.61 -0.78 -23.28
N ALA A 156 -29.23 -1.81 -22.74
CA ALA A 156 -30.67 -1.84 -22.56
C ALA A 156 -31.11 -0.76 -21.55
N GLY A 157 -32.19 -0.05 -21.85
CA GLY A 157 -32.65 1.08 -21.03
C GLY A 157 -31.74 2.31 -21.06
N ALA A 158 -30.77 2.35 -21.98
CA ALA A 158 -29.85 3.47 -22.19
C ALA A 158 -28.93 3.80 -21.00
N TYR A 159 -28.65 2.84 -20.10
CA TYR A 159 -27.68 3.05 -19.02
C TYR A 159 -26.88 1.80 -18.65
N GLY A 160 -25.74 2.02 -18.00
CA GLY A 160 -24.88 1.00 -17.41
C GLY A 160 -24.52 1.39 -15.99
N ILE A 161 -24.87 0.55 -15.01
CA ILE A 161 -24.58 0.78 -13.59
C ILE A 161 -23.06 0.81 -13.28
N GLN A 162 -22.24 0.23 -14.16
CA GLN A 162 -20.78 0.24 -14.05
C GLN A 162 -20.13 1.50 -14.65
N ASP A 163 -20.88 2.28 -15.43
CA ASP A 163 -20.35 3.48 -16.04
C ASP A 163 -20.21 4.57 -14.97
N PRO A 164 -19.16 5.41 -14.98
CA PRO A 164 -18.98 6.45 -13.97
C PRO A 164 -20.20 7.35 -13.77
N LEU A 165 -20.80 7.83 -14.87
CA LEU A 165 -22.02 8.66 -14.81
C LEU A 165 -23.31 7.84 -14.67
N GLY A 166 -23.36 6.63 -15.23
CA GLY A 166 -24.53 5.75 -15.12
C GLY A 166 -24.75 5.23 -13.70
N GLY A 167 -23.67 5.01 -12.95
CA GLY A 167 -23.73 4.64 -11.53
C GLY A 167 -24.28 5.76 -10.64
N LEU A 168 -24.05 7.03 -10.98
CA LEU A 168 -24.60 8.18 -10.23
C LEU A 168 -26.13 8.27 -10.31
N MET A 169 -26.74 7.64 -11.30
CA MET A 169 -28.19 7.64 -11.49
C MET A 169 -28.90 6.69 -10.51
N VAL A 170 -28.19 5.70 -9.98
CA VAL A 170 -28.77 4.59 -9.21
C VAL A 170 -28.82 4.91 -7.73
N GLU A 171 -30.04 5.02 -7.19
CA GLU A 171 -30.29 5.18 -5.75
C GLU A 171 -30.22 3.84 -5.02
N ARG A 172 -30.85 2.80 -5.59
CA ARG A 172 -30.97 1.50 -4.94
C ARG A 172 -31.03 0.36 -5.96
N VAL A 173 -30.41 -0.76 -5.59
CA VAL A 173 -30.52 -2.05 -6.28
C VAL A 173 -31.16 -3.06 -5.34
N ASP A 174 -32.24 -3.69 -5.81
CA ASP A 174 -32.91 -4.80 -5.14
C ASP A 174 -32.78 -6.04 -6.04
N GLY A 175 -31.79 -6.91 -5.77
CA GLY A 175 -31.54 -8.13 -6.55
C GLY A 175 -30.06 -8.39 -6.84
N ASP A 176 -29.78 -9.08 -7.96
CA ASP A 176 -28.42 -9.42 -8.38
C ASP A 176 -27.81 -8.29 -9.22
N TYR A 177 -26.68 -7.74 -8.76
CA TYR A 177 -25.90 -6.71 -9.46
C TYR A 177 -25.34 -7.19 -10.80
N THR A 178 -24.89 -8.44 -10.88
CA THR A 178 -24.32 -9.03 -12.11
C THR A 178 -25.41 -9.24 -13.18
N ASN A 179 -26.64 -9.50 -12.76
CA ASN A 179 -27.80 -9.50 -13.64
C ASN A 179 -28.03 -8.14 -14.30
N ILE A 180 -27.89 -7.03 -13.55
CA ILE A 180 -28.06 -5.66 -14.06
C ILE A 180 -26.99 -5.33 -15.12
N ILE A 181 -25.77 -5.81 -14.92
CA ILE A 181 -24.69 -5.70 -15.91
C ILE A 181 -25.01 -6.50 -17.19
N GLY A 182 -25.81 -7.56 -17.05
CA GLY A 182 -26.36 -8.33 -18.17
C GLY A 182 -26.05 -9.82 -18.14
N LEU A 183 -25.57 -10.37 -17.02
CA LEU A 183 -25.41 -11.81 -16.82
C LEU A 183 -25.51 -12.21 -15.33
N PRO A 184 -26.59 -12.87 -14.90
CA PRO A 184 -26.77 -13.30 -13.50
C PRO A 184 -25.77 -14.41 -13.13
N LEU A 185 -24.66 -14.01 -12.51
CA LEU A 185 -23.46 -14.83 -12.43
C LEU A 185 -23.63 -16.05 -11.51
N HIS A 186 -24.39 -15.91 -10.42
CA HIS A 186 -24.64 -17.02 -9.51
C HIS A 186 -25.53 -18.12 -10.13
N PRO A 187 -26.69 -17.79 -10.73
CA PRO A 187 -27.45 -18.76 -11.53
C PRO A 187 -26.65 -19.40 -12.67
N VAL A 188 -25.82 -18.63 -13.38
CA VAL A 188 -24.92 -19.15 -14.43
C VAL A 188 -23.91 -20.14 -13.86
N TYR A 189 -23.26 -19.82 -12.74
CA TYR A 189 -22.33 -20.70 -12.05
C TYR A 189 -22.99 -22.04 -11.69
N GLN A 190 -24.22 -22.01 -11.15
CA GLN A 190 -24.96 -23.22 -10.82
C GLN A 190 -25.32 -24.05 -12.07
N ALA A 191 -25.76 -23.38 -13.15
CA ALA A 191 -26.12 -24.04 -14.41
C ALA A 191 -24.90 -24.71 -15.06
N LEU A 192 -23.74 -24.05 -15.08
CA LEU A 192 -22.50 -24.64 -15.59
C LEU A 192 -22.11 -25.91 -14.82
N ARG A 193 -22.26 -25.91 -13.49
CA ARG A 193 -21.99 -27.10 -12.66
C ARG A 193 -22.93 -28.27 -12.97
N ARG A 194 -24.21 -28.00 -13.25
CA ARG A 194 -25.18 -29.02 -13.68
C ARG A 194 -24.86 -29.58 -15.07
N LEU A 195 -24.19 -28.80 -15.91
CA LEU A 195 -23.71 -29.20 -17.23
C LEU A 195 -22.27 -29.75 -17.22
N ASP A 196 -21.79 -30.23 -16.07
CA ASP A 196 -20.47 -30.84 -15.87
C ASP A 196 -19.27 -29.90 -16.12
N LYS A 197 -19.45 -28.57 -16.00
CA LYS A 197 -18.34 -27.60 -16.00
C LYS A 197 -18.30 -26.87 -14.66
N THR A 198 -17.25 -27.12 -13.87
CA THR A 198 -17.04 -26.42 -12.60
C THR A 198 -16.13 -25.22 -12.82
N PRO A 199 -16.60 -23.97 -12.66
CA PRO A 199 -15.73 -22.80 -12.71
C PRO A 199 -14.71 -22.86 -11.58
N VAL A 200 -13.43 -22.72 -11.91
CA VAL A 200 -12.34 -22.63 -10.93
C VAL A 200 -12.10 -21.16 -10.68
N ILE A 201 -12.65 -20.64 -9.57
CA ILE A 201 -12.46 -19.24 -9.19
C ILE A 201 -10.95 -18.99 -9.03
N PRO A 202 -10.36 -18.03 -9.77
CA PRO A 202 -8.95 -17.76 -9.67
C PRO A 202 -8.65 -17.33 -8.24
N THR A 203 -7.78 -18.05 -7.56
CA THR A 203 -7.17 -17.55 -6.32
C THR A 203 -6.32 -16.35 -6.70
N PRO A 204 -6.49 -15.15 -6.09
CA PRO A 204 -5.78 -13.97 -6.55
C PRO A 204 -4.27 -14.19 -6.42
N LYS A 205 -3.58 -14.35 -7.56
CA LYS A 205 -2.12 -14.33 -7.62
C LYS A 205 -1.72 -13.00 -8.23
N TRP A 206 -1.31 -12.07 -7.35
CA TRP A 206 -0.34 -10.98 -7.53
C TRP A 206 -0.49 -9.96 -8.70
N ASP A 207 -1.07 -10.29 -9.85
CA ASP A 207 -1.12 -9.41 -11.04
C ASP A 207 -2.13 -8.24 -10.94
N ARG A 208 -2.94 -8.19 -9.87
CA ARG A 208 -3.98 -7.15 -9.68
C ARG A 208 -3.72 -6.14 -8.58
N ILE A 209 -2.77 -6.38 -7.67
CA ILE A 209 -2.32 -5.35 -6.73
C ILE A 209 -1.13 -4.66 -7.36
N ARG A 210 -1.39 -3.70 -8.26
CA ARG A 210 -0.34 -2.75 -8.61
C ARG A 210 -0.11 -1.87 -7.38
N PRO A 211 1.12 -1.74 -6.88
CA PRO A 211 1.42 -0.73 -5.87
C PRO A 211 1.02 0.62 -6.47
N ARG A 212 0.00 1.23 -5.88
CA ARG A 212 -0.39 2.61 -6.15
C ARG A 212 0.36 3.51 -5.18
N ASP A 213 0.45 4.78 -5.48
CA ASP A 213 1.15 5.79 -4.70
C ASP A 213 0.35 6.30 -3.48
N THR A 214 -0.71 5.58 -3.07
CA THR A 214 -1.54 5.98 -1.94
C THR A 214 -1.16 5.23 -0.66
N PHE A 215 -1.26 5.93 0.46
CA PHE A 215 -1.02 5.36 1.79
C PHE A 215 -1.98 4.21 2.13
N THR A 216 -3.24 4.30 1.71
CA THR A 216 -4.27 3.28 1.97
C THR A 216 -3.97 1.96 1.25
N ASP A 217 -3.41 2.03 0.04
CA ASP A 217 -3.00 0.82 -0.68
C ASP A 217 -1.82 0.13 0.03
N LEU A 218 -0.87 0.89 0.56
CA LEU A 218 0.24 0.36 1.36
C LEU A 218 -0.24 -0.25 2.69
N GLU A 219 -1.16 0.40 3.41
CA GLU A 219 -1.81 -0.14 4.60
C GLU A 219 -2.52 -1.48 4.31
N THR A 220 -3.21 -1.55 3.16
CA THR A 220 -3.88 -2.77 2.70
C THR A 220 -2.88 -3.88 2.39
N LEU A 221 -1.76 -3.56 1.72
CA LEU A 221 -0.69 -4.51 1.43
C LEU A 221 -0.12 -5.15 2.70
N VAL A 222 0.23 -4.33 3.70
CA VAL A 222 0.73 -4.82 5.00
C VAL A 222 -0.30 -5.70 5.69
N SER A 223 -1.59 -5.35 5.62
CA SER A 223 -2.68 -6.16 6.17
C SER A 223 -2.79 -7.51 5.47
N VAL A 224 -2.68 -7.56 4.14
CA VAL A 224 -2.66 -8.81 3.36
C VAL A 224 -1.47 -9.68 3.75
N LEU A 225 -0.28 -9.11 3.88
CA LEU A 225 0.92 -9.85 4.30
C LEU A 225 0.72 -10.53 5.65
N ARG A 226 0.17 -9.80 6.65
CA ARG A 226 -0.13 -10.36 7.98
C ARG A 226 -1.15 -11.49 7.98
N VAL A 227 -1.97 -11.62 6.93
CA VAL A 227 -2.96 -12.71 6.79
C VAL A 227 -2.39 -13.88 5.98
N GLU A 228 -1.85 -13.58 4.80
CA GLU A 228 -1.47 -14.56 3.78
C GLU A 228 -0.05 -15.09 3.94
N CYS A 229 0.89 -14.28 4.46
CA CYS A 229 2.29 -14.67 4.65
C CYS A 229 2.51 -15.28 6.05
N PRO A 230 2.91 -16.56 6.17
CA PRO A 230 3.14 -17.18 7.47
C PRO A 230 4.22 -16.47 8.30
N TRP A 231 5.30 -16.01 7.65
CA TRP A 231 6.41 -15.34 8.33
C TRP A 231 6.00 -13.98 8.90
N ASP A 232 5.28 -13.15 8.12
CA ASP A 232 4.78 -11.86 8.58
C ASP A 232 3.75 -12.01 9.68
N ARG A 233 2.86 -13.02 9.58
CA ARG A 233 1.81 -13.31 10.56
C ARG A 233 2.36 -13.69 11.93
N GLU A 234 3.52 -14.35 12.01
CA GLU A 234 4.13 -14.77 13.28
C GLU A 234 4.90 -13.64 13.98
N GLN A 235 5.17 -12.52 13.30
CA GLN A 235 5.91 -11.43 13.90
C GLN A 235 5.15 -10.75 15.06
N THR A 236 5.93 -10.25 16.02
CA THR A 236 5.48 -9.51 17.21
C THR A 236 6.29 -8.22 17.33
N HIS A 237 5.86 -7.28 18.18
CA HIS A 237 6.67 -6.08 18.46
C HIS A 237 8.09 -6.40 18.91
N GLU A 238 8.25 -7.46 19.71
CA GLU A 238 9.54 -7.86 20.25
C GLU A 238 10.46 -8.48 19.18
N SER A 239 9.90 -9.25 18.24
CA SER A 239 10.71 -9.91 17.20
C SER A 239 11.23 -8.93 16.15
N VAL A 240 10.50 -7.86 15.85
CA VAL A 240 10.87 -6.89 14.79
C VAL A 240 11.49 -5.60 15.30
N LYS A 241 11.59 -5.39 16.63
CA LYS A 241 12.15 -4.13 17.18
C LYS A 241 13.61 -3.90 16.77
N ASN A 242 14.39 -4.97 16.62
CA ASN A 242 15.80 -4.85 16.27
C ASN A 242 15.95 -4.47 14.79
N ASN A 243 15.09 -4.99 13.92
CA ASN A 243 15.03 -4.56 12.51
C ASN A 243 14.68 -3.08 12.41
N LEU A 244 13.71 -2.58 13.20
CA LEU A 244 13.41 -1.14 13.23
C LEU A 244 14.65 -0.30 13.61
N VAL A 245 15.49 -0.77 14.53
CA VAL A 245 16.74 -0.10 14.88
C VAL A 245 17.73 -0.14 13.70
N GLU A 246 17.87 -1.30 13.04
CA GLU A 246 18.69 -1.47 11.84
C GLU A 246 18.29 -0.48 10.75
N GLU A 247 17.02 -0.46 10.33
CA GLU A 247 16.51 0.46 9.31
C GLU A 247 16.71 1.94 9.69
N THR A 248 16.63 2.26 10.98
CA THR A 248 16.92 3.62 11.47
C THR A 248 18.37 4.00 11.20
N TYR A 249 19.32 3.07 11.38
CA TYR A 249 20.73 3.32 11.09
C TYR A 249 21.04 3.29 9.60
N GLU A 250 20.32 2.50 8.80
CA GLU A 250 20.44 2.55 7.33
C GLU A 250 20.01 3.93 6.79
N VAL A 251 18.91 4.50 7.31
CA VAL A 251 18.51 5.89 7.02
C VAL A 251 19.62 6.88 7.40
N VAL A 252 20.22 6.73 8.58
CA VAL A 252 21.32 7.61 9.03
C VAL A 252 22.53 7.49 8.10
N GLU A 253 22.90 6.28 7.70
CA GLU A 253 24.00 6.04 6.76
C GLU A 253 23.70 6.66 5.39
N ALA A 254 22.48 6.53 4.87
CA ALA A 254 22.09 7.14 3.60
C ALA A 254 22.17 8.67 3.63
N ILE A 255 21.81 9.31 4.76
CA ILE A 255 21.97 10.76 4.97
C ILE A 255 23.45 11.15 4.98
N GLU A 256 24.29 10.43 5.72
CA GLU A 256 25.73 10.71 5.82
C GLU A 256 26.45 10.55 4.48
N GLN A 257 26.01 9.60 3.65
CA GLN A 257 26.53 9.40 2.30
C GLN A 257 25.95 10.37 1.27
N ALA A 258 24.99 11.22 1.66
CA ALA A 258 24.24 12.11 0.78
C ALA A 258 23.64 11.37 -0.44
N ASN A 259 23.14 10.15 -0.22
CA ASN A 259 22.60 9.29 -1.27
C ASN A 259 21.05 9.34 -1.27
N PRO A 260 20.41 10.12 -2.15
CA PRO A 260 18.96 10.33 -2.13
C PRO A 260 18.16 9.08 -2.51
N GLU A 261 18.73 8.19 -3.34
CA GLU A 261 18.03 6.97 -3.77
C GLU A 261 17.97 5.93 -2.65
N GLU A 262 19.09 5.69 -1.97
CA GLU A 262 19.10 4.85 -0.76
C GLU A 262 18.26 5.50 0.34
N LEU A 263 18.35 6.81 0.56
CA LEU A 263 17.52 7.49 1.56
C LEU A 263 16.03 7.25 1.33
N LYS A 264 15.57 7.31 0.07
CA LYS A 264 14.17 7.03 -0.29
C LYS A 264 13.79 5.58 0.02
N LYS A 265 14.68 4.62 -0.23
CA LYS A 265 14.48 3.20 0.08
C LYS A 265 14.37 2.98 1.59
N GLU A 266 15.36 3.44 2.37
CA GLU A 266 15.39 3.18 3.81
C GLU A 266 14.29 3.96 4.56
N LEU A 267 13.85 5.13 4.08
CA LEU A 267 12.65 5.79 4.59
C LEU A 267 11.39 4.97 4.33
N GLY A 268 11.34 4.23 3.22
CA GLY A 268 10.28 3.27 2.91
C GLY A 268 10.28 2.09 3.87
N ASP A 269 11.44 1.54 4.18
CA ASP A 269 11.60 0.41 5.10
C ASP A 269 11.29 0.84 6.56
N LEU A 270 11.71 2.04 6.95
CA LEU A 270 11.30 2.65 8.22
C LEU A 270 9.78 2.86 8.30
N LEU A 271 9.15 3.34 7.21
CA LEU A 271 7.69 3.49 7.14
C LEU A 271 6.97 2.15 7.21
N LEU A 272 7.52 1.10 6.58
CA LEU A 272 7.01 -0.26 6.67
C LEU A 272 6.97 -0.70 8.13
N HIS A 273 8.02 -0.46 8.92
CA HIS A 273 7.99 -0.80 10.35
C HIS A 273 6.92 -0.04 11.14
N VAL A 274 6.69 1.26 10.86
CA VAL A 274 5.60 2.02 11.49
C VAL A 274 4.23 1.38 11.20
N LEU A 275 3.99 1.01 9.93
CA LEU A 275 2.76 0.34 9.52
C LEU A 275 2.63 -1.06 10.14
N PHE A 276 3.73 -1.81 10.17
CA PHE A 276 3.75 -3.17 10.68
C PHE A 276 3.52 -3.23 12.19
N HIS A 277 4.15 -2.35 12.97
CA HIS A 277 3.83 -2.18 14.39
C HIS A 277 2.38 -1.72 14.60
N SER A 278 1.88 -0.77 13.80
CA SER A 278 0.48 -0.36 13.89
C SER A 278 -0.49 -1.51 13.59
N ARG A 279 -0.15 -2.37 12.64
CA ARG A 279 -0.96 -3.54 12.28
C ARG A 279 -0.93 -4.62 13.36
N ILE A 280 0.23 -4.89 13.98
CA ILE A 280 0.34 -5.81 15.13
C ILE A 280 -0.49 -5.29 16.31
N ALA A 281 -0.49 -3.98 16.57
CA ALA A 281 -1.32 -3.37 17.62
C ALA A 281 -2.82 -3.49 17.30
N GLN A 282 -3.20 -3.33 16.03
CA GLN A 282 -4.57 -3.52 15.57
C GLN A 282 -5.03 -4.98 15.69
N ASP A 283 -4.15 -5.96 15.42
CA ASP A 283 -4.43 -7.38 15.62
C ASP A 283 -4.73 -7.72 17.11
N GLN A 284 -4.36 -6.84 18.03
CA GLN A 284 -4.58 -6.95 19.48
C GLN A 284 -5.67 -5.98 20.00
N ASP A 285 -6.46 -5.37 19.11
CA ASP A 285 -7.51 -4.41 19.44
C ASP A 285 -7.02 -3.19 20.25
N HIS A 286 -5.75 -2.79 20.10
CA HIS A 286 -5.17 -1.65 20.83
C HIS A 286 -5.35 -0.31 20.09
N PHE A 287 -4.73 -0.16 18.93
CA PHE A 287 -4.80 1.05 18.10
C PHE A 287 -4.49 0.75 16.63
N THR A 288 -4.83 1.69 15.75
CA THR A 288 -4.59 1.63 14.31
C THR A 288 -3.55 2.66 13.87
N VAL A 289 -3.07 2.56 12.61
CA VAL A 289 -2.18 3.58 12.06
C VAL A 289 -2.84 4.96 11.98
N ARG A 290 -4.17 5.02 11.86
CA ARG A 290 -4.92 6.29 11.88
C ARG A 290 -4.80 6.99 13.23
N ASP A 291 -4.84 6.23 14.31
CA ASP A 291 -4.66 6.75 15.67
C ASP A 291 -3.23 7.28 15.87
N VAL A 292 -2.23 6.59 15.31
CA VAL A 292 -0.83 7.06 15.30
C VAL A 292 -0.70 8.39 14.55
N ILE A 293 -1.28 8.50 13.36
CA ILE A 293 -1.27 9.72 12.55
C ILE A 293 -2.00 10.86 13.26
N GLN A 294 -3.17 10.60 13.84
CA GLN A 294 -3.94 11.59 14.59
C GLN A 294 -3.16 12.09 15.80
N THR A 295 -2.60 11.18 16.60
CA THR A 295 -1.79 11.51 17.78
C THR A 295 -0.57 12.37 17.38
N LEU A 296 0.10 12.02 16.28
CA LEU A 296 1.21 12.82 15.75
C LEU A 296 0.74 14.21 15.30
N SER A 297 -0.37 14.27 14.55
CA SER A 297 -0.91 15.52 13.99
C SER A 297 -1.34 16.49 15.11
N GLU A 298 -2.10 16.02 16.09
CA GLU A 298 -2.50 16.82 17.26
C GLU A 298 -1.29 17.34 18.03
N LYS A 299 -0.29 16.47 18.25
CA LYS A 299 0.98 16.85 18.90
C LYS A 299 1.74 17.91 18.09
N LEU A 300 1.82 17.78 16.76
CA LEU A 300 2.50 18.75 15.91
C LEU A 300 1.77 20.09 15.91
N ILE A 301 0.43 20.11 15.83
CA ILE A 301 -0.35 21.34 15.91
C ILE A 301 -0.14 22.02 17.27
N ARG A 302 -0.31 21.26 18.36
CA ARG A 302 -0.18 21.79 19.74
C ARG A 302 1.20 22.37 20.02
N ARG A 303 2.26 21.74 19.52
CA ARG A 303 3.65 22.17 19.78
C ARG A 303 4.19 23.21 18.80
N HIS A 304 3.41 23.57 17.77
CA HIS A 304 3.74 24.68 16.87
C HIS A 304 2.68 25.80 16.94
N PRO A 305 2.44 26.42 18.11
CA PRO A 305 1.50 27.53 18.23
C PRO A 305 1.92 28.77 17.43
N HIS A 306 3.17 28.83 16.99
CA HIS A 306 3.68 29.88 16.11
C HIS A 306 3.38 29.64 14.62
N VAL A 307 2.96 28.44 14.25
CA VAL A 307 2.48 28.11 12.90
C VAL A 307 0.96 28.04 12.86
N PHE A 308 0.35 27.43 13.88
CA PHE A 308 -1.10 27.12 13.91
C PHE A 308 -1.91 27.95 14.92
N GLY A 309 -1.28 28.88 15.64
CA GLY A 309 -1.91 29.74 16.65
C GLY A 309 -1.47 31.20 16.53
N GLU A 310 -1.53 31.94 17.64
CA GLU A 310 -1.24 33.39 17.66
C GLU A 310 0.18 33.75 18.17
N THR A 311 0.95 32.77 18.62
CA THR A 311 2.29 33.04 19.18
C THR A 311 3.26 33.48 18.07
N VAL A 312 4.09 34.48 18.31
CA VAL A 312 5.14 34.88 17.34
C VAL A 312 6.48 34.31 17.78
N ALA A 313 7.13 33.55 16.92
CA ALA A 313 8.53 33.11 17.10
C ALA A 313 9.43 33.84 16.11
N THR A 314 10.46 34.52 16.61
CA THR A 314 11.32 35.42 15.81
C THR A 314 12.57 34.73 15.25
N HIS A 315 12.99 33.60 15.82
CA HIS A 315 14.12 32.80 15.35
C HIS A 315 14.05 31.35 15.87
N ALA A 316 14.85 30.44 15.28
CA ALA A 316 14.84 29.02 15.61
C ALA A 316 15.07 28.72 17.11
N GLY A 317 15.96 29.48 17.76
CA GLY A 317 16.20 29.35 19.21
C GLY A 317 14.95 29.62 20.08
N ALA A 318 14.10 30.58 19.69
CA ALA A 318 12.86 30.87 20.41
C ALA A 318 11.84 29.73 20.27
N VAL A 319 11.79 29.09 19.09
CA VAL A 319 10.97 27.90 18.85
C VAL A 319 11.43 26.72 19.70
N ALA A 320 12.74 26.47 19.74
CA ALA A 320 13.32 25.35 20.50
C ALA A 320 13.04 25.46 22.01
N LYS A 321 13.15 26.66 22.58
CA LYS A 321 12.85 26.90 24.01
C LYS A 321 11.37 26.64 24.33
N THR A 322 10.47 27.21 23.52
CA THR A 322 9.01 27.02 23.66
C THR A 322 8.63 25.54 23.58
N TRP A 323 9.33 24.77 22.73
CA TRP A 323 9.11 23.34 22.57
C TRP A 323 9.44 22.52 23.82
N GLU A 324 10.56 22.80 24.50
CA GLU A 324 10.91 22.12 25.76
C GLU A 324 10.00 22.55 26.93
N GLU A 325 9.62 23.83 27.00
CA GLU A 325 8.64 24.32 27.98
C GLU A 325 7.29 23.61 27.81
N THR A 326 6.81 23.46 26.57
CA THR A 326 5.55 22.74 26.27
C THR A 326 5.64 21.26 26.69
N LYS A 327 6.80 20.60 26.49
CA LYS A 327 7.00 19.21 26.93
C LYS A 327 6.96 19.03 28.45
N LEU A 328 7.49 19.99 29.21
CA LEU A 328 7.42 19.96 30.69
C LEU A 328 5.98 20.10 31.17
N ALA A 329 5.21 21.01 30.56
CA ALA A 329 3.80 21.21 30.89
C ALA A 329 2.91 19.99 30.57
N GLU A 330 3.34 19.08 29.69
CA GLU A 330 2.64 17.84 29.31
C GLU A 330 2.83 16.68 30.32
N GLY A 331 3.27 16.95 31.56
CA GLY A 331 3.32 15.97 32.65
C GLY A 331 4.66 15.26 32.83
N ARG A 332 5.78 15.89 32.44
CA ARG A 332 7.12 15.39 32.76
C ARG A 332 7.56 15.88 34.14
N GLU A 333 8.17 15.01 34.92
CA GLU A 333 8.70 15.35 36.25
C GLU A 333 10.13 15.89 36.16
N SER A 334 10.90 15.41 35.17
CA SER A 334 12.28 15.84 34.93
C SER A 334 12.43 16.43 33.53
N ILE A 335 13.31 17.43 33.40
CA ILE A 335 13.72 17.93 32.09
C ILE A 335 14.35 16.82 31.25
N LEU A 336 15.01 15.86 31.87
CA LEU A 336 15.66 14.74 31.18
C LEU A 336 14.67 13.71 30.64
N ASP A 337 13.40 13.74 31.05
CA ASP A 337 12.40 12.74 30.65
C ASP A 337 12.23 12.61 29.12
N GLY A 338 12.11 11.37 28.66
CA GLY A 338 11.96 11.05 27.24
C GLY A 338 13.26 11.11 26.45
N ILE A 339 14.43 10.96 27.10
CA ILE A 339 15.67 10.52 26.44
C ILE A 339 15.73 8.99 26.58
N PRO A 340 15.57 8.21 25.50
CA PRO A 340 15.72 6.76 25.56
C PRO A 340 17.16 6.37 25.92
N MET A 341 17.36 5.70 27.06
CA MET A 341 18.69 5.28 27.51
C MET A 341 19.26 4.10 26.69
N SER A 342 18.47 3.51 25.80
CA SER A 342 18.89 2.44 24.89
C SER A 342 19.58 2.96 23.61
N MET A 343 19.64 4.28 23.39
CA MET A 343 20.38 4.89 22.29
C MET A 343 21.90 4.81 22.54
N PRO A 344 22.75 5.04 21.51
CA PRO A 344 24.19 5.21 21.72
C PRO A 344 24.49 6.27 22.76
N SER A 345 25.41 5.96 23.66
CA SER A 345 25.73 6.81 24.80
C SER A 345 26.22 8.20 24.39
N ALA A 346 26.86 8.34 23.23
CA ALA A 346 27.28 9.65 22.71
C ALA A 346 26.07 10.54 22.37
N ILE A 347 25.04 9.99 21.72
CA ILE A 347 23.77 10.69 21.46
C ILE A 347 23.06 11.03 22.77
N VAL A 348 23.02 10.09 23.72
CA VAL A 348 22.40 10.29 25.05
C VAL A 348 23.07 11.44 25.79
N ALA A 349 24.41 11.44 25.89
CA ALA A 349 25.17 12.51 26.54
C ALA A 349 24.92 13.87 25.89
N HIS A 350 24.96 13.93 24.55
CA HIS A 350 24.67 15.16 23.79
C HIS A 350 23.25 15.68 24.07
N ARG A 351 22.25 14.79 24.11
CA ARG A 351 20.85 15.13 24.41
C ARG A 351 20.68 15.61 25.84
N ILE A 352 21.31 14.96 26.82
CA ILE A 352 21.29 15.39 28.22
C ILE A 352 21.80 16.83 28.32
N GLN A 353 22.97 17.10 27.73
CA GLN A 353 23.61 18.41 27.75
C GLN A 353 22.76 19.48 27.03
N GLN A 354 22.17 19.17 25.86
CA GLN A 354 21.23 20.06 25.17
C GLN A 354 20.04 20.45 26.05
N LYS A 355 19.48 19.48 26.79
CA LYS A 355 18.31 19.73 27.63
C LYS A 355 18.62 20.58 28.85
N VAL A 356 19.70 20.27 29.58
CA VAL A 356 20.09 21.08 30.75
C VAL A 356 20.53 22.50 30.34
N SER A 357 21.09 22.65 29.14
CA SER A 357 21.41 23.96 28.55
C SER A 357 20.18 24.85 28.35
N SER A 358 19.01 24.27 28.00
CA SER A 358 17.78 25.03 27.80
C SER A 358 17.26 25.75 29.06
N VAL A 359 17.68 25.32 30.25
CA VAL A 359 17.39 25.98 31.54
C VAL A 359 18.57 26.78 32.08
N GLY A 360 19.61 26.98 31.28
CA GLY A 360 20.78 27.79 31.61
C GLY A 360 21.90 27.05 32.35
N PHE A 361 21.83 25.72 32.46
CA PHE A 361 22.91 24.92 33.01
C PHE A 361 23.87 24.50 31.89
N ASP A 362 24.71 25.44 31.45
CA ASP A 362 25.69 25.24 30.39
C ASP A 362 26.80 26.31 30.41
N TRP A 363 27.95 25.97 29.82
CA TRP A 363 29.01 26.93 29.54
C TRP A 363 28.64 27.78 28.31
N GLN A 364 28.99 29.06 28.34
CA GLN A 364 28.70 29.97 27.22
C GLN A 364 29.66 29.79 26.04
N GLU A 365 30.90 29.41 26.33
CA GLU A 365 31.99 29.30 25.36
C GLU A 365 32.72 27.97 25.50
N TRP A 366 33.19 27.44 24.36
CA TRP A 366 33.83 26.12 24.28
C TRP A 366 35.19 26.07 24.97
N ASP A 367 35.89 27.21 25.07
CA ASP A 367 37.21 27.33 25.68
C ASP A 367 37.14 27.11 27.20
N VAL A 368 36.12 27.64 27.86
CA VAL A 368 35.86 27.39 29.28
C VAL A 368 35.47 25.93 29.51
N ALA A 369 34.67 25.34 28.61
CA ALA A 369 34.33 23.92 28.69
C ALA A 369 35.55 23.00 28.46
N TRP A 370 36.59 23.48 27.75
CA TRP A 370 37.82 22.74 27.53
C TRP A 370 38.64 22.56 28.80
N GLU A 371 38.61 23.53 29.72
CA GLU A 371 39.25 23.40 31.04
C GLU A 371 38.73 22.18 31.79
N LYS A 372 37.42 21.87 31.67
CA LYS A 372 36.83 20.66 32.25
C LYS A 372 37.35 19.38 31.58
N VAL A 373 37.56 19.38 30.26
CA VAL A 373 38.18 18.24 29.57
C VAL A 373 39.59 17.99 30.09
N GLU A 374 40.37 19.04 30.31
CA GLU A 374 41.72 18.92 30.86
C GLU A 374 41.72 18.42 32.31
N GLU A 375 40.77 18.86 33.12
CA GLU A 375 40.52 18.35 34.48
C GLU A 375 40.20 16.85 34.47
N GLU A 376 39.20 16.40 33.70
CA GLU A 376 38.81 14.98 33.64
C GLU A 376 39.96 14.10 33.10
N LEU A 377 40.74 14.59 32.13
CA LEU A 377 41.92 13.87 31.64
C LEU A 377 42.99 13.71 32.72
N GLN A 378 43.17 14.71 33.58
CA GLN A 378 44.10 14.63 34.71
C GLN A 378 43.60 13.64 35.77
N GLU A 379 42.32 13.67 36.11
CA GLU A 379 41.70 12.73 37.07
C GLU A 379 41.82 11.29 36.56
N TRP A 380 41.45 11.02 35.30
CA TRP A 380 41.63 9.69 34.72
C TRP A 380 43.10 9.24 34.68
N THR A 381 44.02 10.14 34.32
CA THR A 381 45.45 9.83 34.33
C THR A 381 45.97 9.53 35.73
N GLN A 382 45.47 10.22 36.75
CA GLN A 382 45.83 9.97 38.14
C GLN A 382 45.38 8.58 38.58
N THR A 383 44.12 8.20 38.33
CA THR A 383 43.60 6.87 38.69
C THR A 383 44.41 5.73 38.05
N MET A 384 44.86 5.90 36.80
CA MET A 384 45.75 4.94 36.14
C MET A 384 47.14 4.86 36.78
N ARG A 385 47.71 6.00 37.19
CA ARG A 385 49.05 6.05 37.83
C ARG A 385 49.04 5.49 39.24
N GLU A 386 47.97 5.74 39.99
CA GLU A 386 47.76 5.24 41.34
C GLU A 386 47.28 3.77 41.33
N ASN A 387 47.00 3.22 40.15
CA ASN A 387 46.50 1.87 39.93
C ASN A 387 45.22 1.60 40.76
N ASP A 388 44.32 2.57 40.72
CA ASP A 388 43.00 2.50 41.35
C ASP A 388 42.16 1.36 40.78
N SER A 389 41.03 1.08 41.45
CA SER A 389 40.08 0.06 40.99
C SER A 389 39.63 0.31 39.55
N ALA A 390 39.43 -0.77 38.78
CA ALA A 390 38.93 -0.70 37.41
C ALA A 390 37.59 0.05 37.30
N ALA A 391 36.73 -0.04 38.33
CA ALA A 391 35.48 0.71 38.39
C ALA A 391 35.73 2.23 38.43
N ARG A 392 36.68 2.69 39.25
CA ARG A 392 37.02 4.11 39.33
C ARG A 392 37.64 4.61 38.03
N GLN A 393 38.56 3.86 37.44
CA GLN A 393 39.14 4.21 36.13
C GLN A 393 38.09 4.28 35.01
N GLN A 394 37.06 3.41 35.08
CA GLN A 394 35.95 3.39 34.12
C GLN A 394 35.00 4.60 34.30
N ASP A 395 34.77 5.03 35.55
CA ASP A 395 33.99 6.25 35.85
C ASP A 395 34.69 7.48 35.26
N GLU A 396 35.98 7.70 35.56
CA GLU A 396 36.72 8.88 35.06
C GLU A 396 36.81 8.89 33.52
N LEU A 397 36.99 7.73 32.89
CA LEU A 397 36.93 7.63 31.43
C LEU A 397 35.56 8.07 30.89
N GLY A 398 34.49 7.76 31.61
CA GLY A 398 33.15 8.22 31.30
C GLY A 398 33.05 9.75 31.32
N ASP A 399 33.62 10.39 32.34
CA ASP A 399 33.61 11.85 32.50
C ASP A 399 34.47 12.55 31.44
N VAL A 400 35.61 11.97 31.05
CA VAL A 400 36.41 12.43 29.89
C VAL A 400 35.57 12.40 28.60
N LEU A 401 34.88 11.29 28.33
CA LEU A 401 34.05 11.18 27.13
C LEU A 401 32.88 12.17 27.17
N PHE A 402 32.23 12.33 28.32
CA PHE A 402 31.12 13.25 28.51
C PHE A 402 31.54 14.71 28.32
N SER A 403 32.69 15.11 28.84
CA SER A 403 33.23 16.47 28.71
C SER A 403 33.67 16.78 27.27
N ILE A 404 34.27 15.83 26.55
CA ILE A 404 34.60 15.99 25.12
C ILE A 404 33.33 16.18 24.27
N ILE A 405 32.27 15.41 24.54
CA ILE A 405 30.98 15.56 23.85
C ILE A 405 30.39 16.96 24.09
N ASN A 406 30.57 17.50 25.29
CA ASN A 406 30.10 18.85 25.61
C ASN A 406 30.80 19.93 24.78
N VAL A 407 32.12 19.84 24.65
CA VAL A 407 32.88 20.76 23.79
C VAL A 407 32.44 20.62 22.33
N ALA A 408 32.28 19.38 21.84
CA ALA A 408 31.82 19.12 20.48
C ALA A 408 30.44 19.76 20.23
N ARG A 409 29.50 19.59 21.17
CA ARG A 409 28.16 20.21 21.11
C ARG A 409 28.23 21.73 21.06
N LEU A 410 29.06 22.38 21.88
CA LEU A 410 29.23 23.84 21.87
C LEU A 410 29.81 24.35 20.54
N LYS A 411 30.60 23.53 19.85
CA LYS A 411 31.09 23.79 18.48
C LYS A 411 30.09 23.46 17.38
N GLY A 412 28.92 22.91 17.71
CA GLY A 412 27.94 22.44 16.73
C GLY A 412 28.34 21.16 16.00
N LEU A 413 29.27 20.39 16.57
CA LEU A 413 29.68 19.09 16.05
C LEU A 413 28.83 17.97 16.66
N ASP A 414 28.53 16.93 15.88
CA ASP A 414 27.87 15.72 16.35
C ASP A 414 28.92 14.65 16.66
N SER A 415 29.05 14.29 17.95
CA SER A 415 30.10 13.37 18.41
C SER A 415 29.93 11.95 17.89
N GLU A 416 28.69 11.49 17.73
CA GLU A 416 28.39 10.13 17.25
C GLU A 416 28.76 10.00 15.76
N SER A 417 28.33 10.93 14.91
CA SER A 417 28.72 10.98 13.50
C SER A 417 30.21 11.22 13.33
N ALA A 418 30.85 12.03 14.19
CA ALA A 418 32.31 12.21 14.16
C ALA A 418 33.06 10.89 14.43
N LEU A 419 32.63 10.15 15.45
CA LEU A 419 33.21 8.84 15.79
C LEU A 419 32.93 7.80 14.70
N ARG A 420 31.71 7.78 14.14
CA ARG A 420 31.35 6.91 13.02
C ARG A 420 32.19 7.21 11.78
N GLY A 421 32.40 8.48 11.46
CA GLY A 421 33.29 8.92 10.38
C GLY A 421 34.74 8.48 10.61
N ALA A 422 35.24 8.56 11.85
CA ALA A 422 36.55 8.04 12.21
C ALA A 422 36.65 6.52 12.04
N ASN A 423 35.63 5.76 12.46
CA ASN A 423 35.55 4.32 12.31
C ASN A 423 35.51 3.91 10.83
N ASN A 424 34.68 4.56 10.02
CA ASN A 424 34.57 4.31 8.58
C ASN A 424 35.89 4.61 7.86
N LYS A 425 36.53 5.73 8.19
CA LYS A 425 37.86 6.09 7.67
C LYS A 425 38.91 5.05 8.05
N PHE A 426 38.93 4.59 9.31
CA PHE A 426 39.85 3.55 9.75
C PHE A 426 39.61 2.22 9.02
N ARG A 427 38.35 1.77 8.96
CA ARG A 427 37.94 0.55 8.26
C ARG A 427 38.38 0.57 6.80
N ARG A 428 38.06 1.64 6.08
CA ARG A 428 38.44 1.81 4.66
C ARG A 428 39.96 1.74 4.46
N ARG A 429 40.72 2.44 5.30
CA ARG A 429 42.19 2.44 5.21
C ARG A 429 42.78 1.08 5.53
N PHE A 430 42.29 0.41 6.56
CA PHE A 430 42.77 -0.91 6.93
C PHE A 430 42.46 -1.95 5.86
N GLN A 431 41.28 -1.88 5.21
CA GLN A 431 40.97 -2.70 4.03
C GLN A 431 41.92 -2.40 2.85
N GLY A 432 42.39 -1.16 2.71
CA GLY A 432 43.46 -0.79 1.78
C GLY A 432 44.79 -1.47 2.13
N VAL A 433 45.15 -1.51 3.42
CA VAL A 433 46.33 -2.22 3.93
C VAL A 433 46.22 -3.71 3.60
N GLU A 434 45.08 -4.34 3.90
CA GLU A 434 44.81 -5.75 3.58
C GLU A 434 45.04 -6.06 2.10
N LYS A 435 44.48 -5.23 1.21
CA LYS A 435 44.66 -5.39 -0.24
C LYS A 435 46.12 -5.28 -0.66
N ARG A 436 46.87 -4.32 -0.10
CA ARG A 436 48.30 -4.11 -0.40
C ARG A 436 49.17 -5.27 0.10
N ILE A 437 48.96 -5.72 1.33
CA ILE A 437 49.70 -6.86 1.90
C ILE A 437 49.39 -8.14 1.11
N LYS A 438 48.13 -8.38 0.76
CA LYS A 438 47.72 -9.49 -0.09
C LYS A 438 48.35 -9.43 -1.48
N ALA A 439 48.47 -8.24 -2.08
CA ALA A 439 49.15 -8.06 -3.37
C ALA A 439 50.66 -8.38 -3.31
N LYS A 440 51.29 -8.25 -2.13
CA LYS A 440 52.66 -8.70 -1.86
C LYS A 440 52.76 -10.20 -1.56
N GLY A 441 51.65 -10.95 -1.60
CA GLY A 441 51.61 -12.39 -1.34
C GLY A 441 51.83 -12.78 0.12
N LYS A 442 51.70 -11.83 1.07
CA LYS A 442 51.85 -12.07 2.51
C LYS A 442 50.49 -12.19 3.21
N ALA A 443 50.45 -12.89 4.33
CA ALA A 443 49.35 -12.80 5.29
C ALA A 443 49.61 -11.66 6.30
N LEU A 444 48.53 -11.05 6.82
CA LEU A 444 48.64 -9.98 7.83
C LEU A 444 49.37 -10.44 9.10
N SER A 445 49.16 -11.70 9.51
CA SER A 445 49.81 -12.30 10.69
C SER A 445 51.32 -12.39 10.59
N ASP A 446 51.86 -12.34 9.37
CA ASP A 446 53.28 -12.55 9.08
C ASP A 446 54.00 -11.21 8.87
N CYS A 447 53.29 -10.09 8.96
CA CYS A 447 53.83 -8.75 8.79
C CYS A 447 54.25 -8.13 10.13
N SER A 448 55.37 -7.40 10.15
CA SER A 448 55.73 -6.60 11.33
C SER A 448 54.84 -5.36 11.45
N LEU A 449 54.81 -4.74 12.63
CA LEU A 449 54.10 -3.46 12.83
C LEU A 449 54.63 -2.38 11.88
N ASP A 450 55.94 -2.34 11.63
CA ASP A 450 56.55 -1.39 10.70
C ASP A 450 56.08 -1.60 9.25
N GLU A 451 55.93 -2.86 8.81
CA GLU A 451 55.42 -3.18 7.48
C GLU A 451 53.93 -2.80 7.31
N LEU A 452 53.13 -3.00 8.35
CA LEU A 452 51.73 -2.59 8.38
C LEU A 452 51.58 -1.07 8.41
N GLU A 453 52.42 -0.38 9.18
CA GLU A 453 52.45 1.08 9.25
C GLU A 453 52.90 1.70 7.91
N GLU A 454 53.91 1.13 7.24
CA GLU A 454 54.33 1.56 5.91
C GLU A 454 53.17 1.45 4.90
N ALA A 455 52.48 0.30 4.89
CA ALA A 455 51.31 0.09 4.06
C ALA A 455 50.18 1.06 4.40
N TRP A 456 49.96 1.34 5.68
CA TRP A 456 48.96 2.32 6.14
C TRP A 456 49.25 3.73 5.66
N GLN A 457 50.51 4.19 5.79
CA GLN A 457 50.91 5.51 5.29
C GLN A 457 50.77 5.64 3.78
N GLN A 458 51.05 4.57 3.03
CA GLN A 458 50.80 4.55 1.58
C GLN A 458 49.31 4.70 1.25
N VAL A 459 48.42 3.96 1.92
CA VAL A 459 46.96 4.10 1.71
C VAL A 459 46.49 5.51 2.07
N LYS A 460 47.03 6.10 3.15
CA LYS A 460 46.71 7.47 3.56
C LYS A 460 47.13 8.50 2.50
N GLN A 461 48.27 8.29 1.84
CA GLN A 461 48.73 9.14 0.74
C GLN A 461 47.84 9.01 -0.50
N ASP A 462 47.33 7.83 -0.83
CA ASP A 462 46.44 7.66 -1.99
C ASP A 462 45.06 8.33 -1.81
N GLU A 463 44.60 8.50 -0.56
CA GLU A 463 43.31 9.11 -0.22
C GLU A 463 43.36 10.64 -0.02
N SER A 464 44.57 11.21 0.09
CA SER A 464 44.77 12.66 0.34
C SER A 464 44.86 13.43 -0.97
#